data_AF-A0A9P7AHR0-F1
#
_entry.id   AF-A0A9P7AHR0-F1
#
_cell.length_a   1.000
_cell.length_b   1.000
_cell.length_c   1.000
_cell.angle_alpha   90.00
_cell.angle_beta   90.00
_cell.angle_gamma   90.00
#
_symmetry.space_group_name_H-M   'P 1'
#
loop_
_entity.id
_entity.type
_entity.pdbx_description
1 polymer ?
#
loop_
_entity_poly.entity_id
_entity_poly.type
_entity_poly.pdbx_seq_one_letter_code
_entity_poly.pdbx_strand_id
1 'polypeptide(L)'
;MSTINVSMGYSPFHMQLGRIPRRLPPLTTEGVKRTREEFPADVANTLEAIMSLKTDIADAHDALIATKVSQANTANLHRGKEPTFDVGDLVYLSAAHRRREYLNGNNRRVAK
;
A
#
# COMPACT_ATOMS: atom_id res chain seq x y z
N MET A 1 25.97 -6.70 -2.55
CA MET A 1 27.11 -5.77 -2.38
C MET A 1 26.54 -4.39 -2.08
N SER A 2 26.88 -3.79 -0.94
CA SER A 2 26.72 -2.35 -0.73
C SER A 2 28.01 -1.65 -1.15
N THR A 3 27.93 -0.41 -1.63
CA THR A 3 29.09 0.41 -1.93
C THR A 3 29.75 0.86 -0.63
N ILE A 4 31.08 0.83 -0.59
CA ILE A 4 31.88 1.30 0.55
C ILE A 4 32.33 2.74 0.30
N ASN A 5 32.26 3.59 1.33
CA ASN A 5 32.82 4.92 1.26
C ASN A 5 34.35 4.84 1.34
N VAL A 6 35.06 5.39 0.35
CA VAL A 6 36.51 5.33 0.24
C VAL A 6 37.23 6.06 1.38
N SER A 7 36.64 7.14 1.91
CA SER A 7 37.26 7.96 2.96
C SER A 7 37.17 7.32 4.34
N MET A 8 36.08 6.60 4.62
CA MET A 8 35.78 6.10 5.97
C MET A 8 35.82 4.57 6.06
N GLY A 9 35.93 3.86 4.94
CA GLY A 9 35.95 2.39 4.90
C GLY A 9 34.63 1.72 5.28
N TYR A 10 33.60 2.49 5.67
CA TYR A 10 32.29 1.97 6.05
C TYR A 10 31.28 2.08 4.92
N SER A 11 30.35 1.11 4.84
CA SER A 11 29.18 1.25 3.98
C SER A 11 28.17 2.22 4.61
N PRO A 12 27.34 2.91 3.82
CA PRO A 12 26.28 3.78 4.35
C PRO A 12 25.39 3.09 5.39
N PHE A 13 25.12 1.78 5.21
CA PHE A 13 24.36 0.99 6.18
C PHE A 13 25.07 0.85 7.53
N HIS A 14 26.40 0.74 7.56
CA HIS A 14 27.15 0.74 8.82
C HIS A 14 27.06 2.08 9.52
N MET A 15 27.20 3.17 8.77
CA MET A 15 27.15 4.52 9.36
C MET A 15 25.76 4.86 9.90
N GLN A 16 24.71 4.40 9.23
CA GLN A 16 23.33 4.73 9.59
C GLN A 16 22.70 3.74 10.58
N LEU A 17 23.02 2.45 10.49
CA LEU A 17 22.34 1.38 11.25
C LEU A 17 23.28 0.62 12.19
N GLY A 18 24.58 0.88 12.17
CA GLY A 18 25.58 0.13 12.93
C GLY A 18 25.76 -1.33 12.47
N ARG A 19 25.06 -1.76 11.41
CA ARG A 19 25.10 -3.13 10.88
C ARG A 19 24.80 -3.15 9.38
N ILE A 20 25.36 -4.13 8.68
CA ILE A 20 24.97 -4.42 7.30
C ILE A 20 23.68 -5.25 7.31
N PRO A 21 22.65 -4.89 6.52
CA PRO A 21 21.49 -5.74 6.33
C PRO A 21 21.93 -7.08 5.74
N ARG A 22 21.65 -8.18 6.46
CA ARG A 22 21.87 -9.53 5.94
C ARG A 22 20.88 -9.78 4.81
N ARG A 23 21.38 -10.25 3.67
CA ARG A 23 20.50 -10.83 2.65
C ARG A 23 19.80 -12.03 3.28
N LEU A 24 18.49 -12.08 3.17
CA LEU A 24 17.74 -13.30 3.48
C LEU A 24 18.39 -14.44 2.67
N PRO A 25 18.78 -15.56 3.31
CA PRO A 25 19.25 -16.72 2.60
C PRO A 25 18.21 -17.12 1.54
N PRO A 26 18.65 -17.56 0.35
CA PRO A 26 17.71 -17.98 -0.67
C PRO A 26 16.85 -19.12 -0.13
N LEU A 27 15.55 -19.03 -0.34
CA LEU A 27 14.63 -20.12 -0.03
C LEU A 27 14.89 -21.25 -1.04
N THR A 28 15.54 -22.31 -0.59
CA THR A 28 15.84 -23.48 -1.43
C THR A 28 14.72 -24.50 -1.32
N THR A 29 14.47 -25.24 -2.40
CA THR A 29 13.49 -26.34 -2.43
C THR A 29 13.82 -27.41 -1.38
N GLU A 30 15.10 -27.68 -1.16
CA GLU A 30 15.63 -28.53 -0.08
C GLU A 30 15.23 -28.03 1.31
N GLY A 31 15.43 -26.73 1.58
CA GLY A 31 15.08 -26.13 2.86
C GLY A 31 13.58 -26.24 3.14
N VAL A 32 12.75 -25.98 2.12
CA VAL A 32 11.29 -26.12 2.23
C VAL A 32 10.88 -27.56 2.54
N LYS A 33 11.49 -28.56 1.90
CA LYS A 33 11.21 -29.98 2.19
C LYS A 33 11.57 -30.34 3.62
N ARG A 34 12.77 -29.97 4.09
CA ARG A 34 13.19 -30.23 5.48
C ARG A 34 12.25 -29.59 6.49
N THR A 35 11.90 -28.32 6.30
CA THR A 35 10.97 -27.62 7.21
C THR A 35 9.60 -28.31 7.25
N ARG A 36 9.12 -28.84 6.11
CA ARG A 36 7.86 -29.58 6.04
C ARG A 36 7.91 -30.93 6.77
N GLU A 37 9.05 -31.61 6.73
CA GLU A 37 9.25 -32.89 7.43
C GLU A 37 9.45 -32.68 8.95
N GLU A 38 10.15 -31.62 9.34
CA GLU A 38 10.49 -31.31 10.73
C GLU A 38 9.30 -30.69 11.50
N PHE A 39 8.47 -29.90 10.82
CA PHE A 39 7.35 -29.16 11.43
C PHE A 39 6.02 -29.31 10.65
N PRO A 40 5.48 -30.54 10.52
CA PRO A 40 4.29 -30.77 9.69
C PRO A 40 3.03 -30.06 10.22
N ALA A 41 2.87 -29.97 11.54
CA ALA A 41 1.73 -29.30 12.17
C ALA A 41 1.78 -27.77 11.99
N ASP A 42 2.95 -27.17 12.16
CA ASP A 42 3.12 -25.72 11.99
C ASP A 42 2.89 -25.29 10.54
N VAL A 43 3.30 -26.11 9.57
CA VAL A 43 3.02 -25.85 8.15
C VAL A 43 1.52 -25.86 7.87
N ALA A 44 0.78 -26.83 8.41
CA ALA A 44 -0.67 -26.90 8.25
C ALA A 44 -1.38 -25.68 8.88
N ASN A 45 -1.04 -25.37 10.14
CA ASN A 45 -1.61 -24.22 10.87
C ASN A 45 -1.29 -22.89 10.17
N THR A 46 -0.06 -22.73 9.68
CA THR A 46 0.34 -21.51 8.96
C THR A 46 -0.41 -21.37 7.65
N LEU A 47 -0.62 -22.47 6.93
CA LEU A 47 -1.38 -22.47 5.69
C LEU A 47 -2.84 -22.07 5.95
N GLU A 48 -3.46 -22.65 6.98
CA GLU A 48 -4.81 -22.31 7.40
C GLU A 48 -4.93 -20.82 7.78
N ALA A 49 -3.99 -20.30 8.58
CA ALA A 49 -3.96 -18.89 8.94
C ALA A 49 -3.78 -17.96 7.73
N ILE A 50 -2.99 -18.36 6.73
CA ILE A 50 -2.85 -17.60 5.47
C ILE A 50 -4.17 -17.63 4.68
N MET A 51 -4.87 -18.76 4.67
CA MET A 51 -6.17 -18.86 4.00
C MET A 51 -7.23 -17.99 4.68
N SER A 52 -7.30 -18.02 6.02
CA SER A 52 -8.23 -17.17 6.78
C SER A 52 -7.92 -15.69 6.59
N LEU A 53 -6.64 -15.30 6.60
CA LEU A 53 -6.26 -13.91 6.34
C LEU A 53 -6.70 -13.44 4.94
N LYS A 54 -6.62 -14.30 3.93
CA LYS A 54 -7.08 -13.96 2.58
C LYS A 54 -8.60 -13.74 2.53
N THR A 55 -9.37 -14.56 3.22
CA THR A 55 -10.82 -14.39 3.31
C THR A 55 -11.17 -13.11 4.09
N ASP A 56 -10.53 -12.88 5.23
CA ASP A 56 -10.75 -11.68 6.05
C ASP A 56 -10.45 -10.39 5.27
N ILE A 57 -9.37 -10.38 4.48
CA ILE A 57 -9.03 -9.25 3.61
C ILE A 57 -10.10 -9.03 2.53
N ALA A 58 -10.60 -10.11 1.90
CA ALA A 58 -11.65 -10.01 0.89
C ALA A 58 -12.95 -9.44 1.50
N ASP A 59 -13.36 -9.95 2.65
CA ASP A 59 -14.55 -9.48 3.37
C ASP A 59 -14.40 -8.01 3.81
N ALA A 60 -13.21 -7.61 4.28
CA ALA A 60 -12.92 -6.23 4.63
C ALA A 60 -13.01 -5.30 3.40
N HIS A 61 -12.56 -5.76 2.22
CA HIS A 61 -12.71 -5.00 0.98
C HIS A 61 -14.19 -4.80 0.61
N ASP A 62 -14.99 -5.86 0.67
CA ASP A 62 -16.42 -5.78 0.37
C ASP A 62 -17.16 -4.86 1.34
N ALA A 63 -16.85 -4.96 2.65
CA ALA A 63 -17.40 -4.07 3.67
C ALA A 63 -17.01 -2.59 3.43
N LEU A 64 -15.77 -2.32 3.02
CA LEU A 64 -15.33 -0.97 2.68
C LEU A 64 -16.06 -0.42 1.46
N ILE A 65 -16.31 -1.24 0.44
CA ILE A 65 -17.07 -0.84 -0.75
C ILE A 65 -18.52 -0.53 -0.37
N ALA A 66 -19.18 -1.43 0.35
CA ALA A 66 -20.55 -1.24 0.82
C ALA A 66 -20.69 0.05 1.66
N THR A 67 -19.72 0.28 2.56
CA THR A 67 -19.69 1.49 3.38
C THR A 67 -19.57 2.75 2.53
N LYS A 68 -18.68 2.77 1.52
CA LYS A 68 -18.53 3.91 0.61
C LYS A 68 -19.79 4.18 -0.21
N VAL A 69 -20.47 3.14 -0.66
CA VAL A 69 -21.76 3.27 -1.37
C VAL A 69 -22.79 3.91 -0.46
N SER A 70 -22.91 3.44 0.80
CA SER A 70 -23.82 4.02 1.78
C SER A 70 -23.46 5.48 2.12
N GLN A 71 -22.18 5.80 2.30
CA GLN A 71 -21.70 7.17 2.51
C GLN A 71 -22.03 8.08 1.33
N ALA A 72 -21.82 7.61 0.09
CA ALA A 72 -22.17 8.38 -1.10
C ALA A 72 -23.68 8.61 -1.19
N ASN A 73 -24.49 7.58 -0.93
CA ASN A 73 -25.95 7.68 -0.96
C ASN A 73 -26.45 8.69 0.09
N THR A 74 -26.00 8.57 1.34
CA THR A 74 -26.38 9.47 2.43
C THR A 74 -25.91 10.91 2.19
N ALA A 75 -24.70 11.11 1.68
CA ALA A 75 -24.23 12.44 1.28
C ALA A 75 -25.09 13.04 0.16
N ASN A 76 -25.52 12.21 -0.80
CA ASN A 76 -26.38 12.64 -1.90
C ASN A 76 -27.79 13.04 -1.46
N LEU A 77 -28.32 12.50 -0.36
CA LEU A 77 -29.64 12.90 0.18
C LEU A 77 -29.71 14.39 0.53
N HIS A 78 -28.60 14.97 0.98
CA HIS A 78 -28.52 16.37 1.36
C HIS A 78 -27.86 17.25 0.30
N ARG A 79 -27.63 16.69 -0.89
CA ARG A 79 -27.00 17.41 -1.99
C ARG A 79 -27.98 18.45 -2.53
N GLY A 80 -27.54 19.71 -2.60
CA GLY A 80 -28.29 20.78 -3.26
C GLY A 80 -28.43 20.52 -4.76
N LYS A 81 -29.28 21.31 -5.44
CA LYS A 81 -29.47 21.22 -6.88
C LYS A 81 -28.13 21.30 -7.61
N GLU A 82 -27.86 20.34 -8.50
CA GLU A 82 -26.68 20.41 -9.35
C GLU A 82 -26.73 21.68 -10.20
N PRO A 83 -25.63 22.46 -10.26
CA PRO A 83 -25.53 23.53 -11.23
C PRO A 83 -25.44 22.93 -12.63
N THR A 84 -26.33 23.34 -13.52
CA THR A 84 -26.23 23.06 -14.94
C THR A 84 -25.20 24.03 -15.54
N PHE A 85 -24.25 23.51 -16.30
CA PHE A 85 -23.27 24.32 -17.02
C PHE A 85 -23.43 24.11 -18.52
N ASP A 86 -23.45 25.20 -19.28
CA ASP A 86 -23.48 25.18 -20.72
C ASP A 86 -22.07 25.36 -21.31
N VAL A 87 -21.89 24.94 -22.56
CA VAL A 87 -20.61 25.10 -23.27
C VAL A 87 -20.32 26.59 -23.45
N GLY A 88 -19.29 27.08 -22.76
CA GLY A 88 -18.91 28.49 -22.74
C GLY A 88 -18.99 29.15 -21.35
N ASP A 89 -19.60 28.47 -20.37
CA ASP A 89 -19.69 28.99 -19.00
C ASP A 89 -18.32 29.08 -18.32
N LEU A 90 -18.12 30.16 -17.57
CA LEU A 90 -16.90 30.39 -16.79
C LEU A 90 -17.12 29.91 -15.36
N VAL A 91 -16.38 28.87 -14.96
CA VAL A 91 -16.38 28.34 -13.59
C VAL A 91 -15.13 28.76 -12.83
N TYR A 92 -15.31 29.27 -11.61
CA TYR A 92 -14.21 29.60 -10.72
C TYR A 92 -13.57 28.32 -10.17
N LEU A 93 -12.32 28.08 -10.57
CA LEU A 93 -11.56 26.91 -10.14
C LEU A 93 -10.63 27.33 -9.00
N SER A 94 -10.97 26.99 -7.76
CA SER A 94 -10.12 27.28 -6.60
C SER A 94 -8.72 26.70 -6.80
N ALA A 95 -7.71 27.57 -6.89
CA ALA A 95 -6.32 27.19 -7.12
C ALA A 95 -5.48 27.17 -5.83
N ALA A 96 -6.09 27.46 -4.67
CA ALA A 96 -5.39 27.73 -3.42
C ALA A 96 -4.42 26.61 -2.98
N HIS A 97 -4.73 25.36 -3.31
CA HIS A 97 -3.89 24.21 -2.99
C HIS A 97 -3.36 23.47 -4.22
N ARG A 98 -3.55 24.03 -5.43
CA ARG A 98 -3.24 23.35 -6.70
C ARG A 98 -1.77 22.92 -6.77
N ARG A 99 -0.85 23.78 -6.32
CA ARG A 99 0.60 23.47 -6.25
C ARG A 99 0.92 22.39 -5.21
N ARG A 100 0.27 22.41 -4.04
CA ARG A 100 0.46 21.40 -2.98
C ARG A 100 -0.07 20.04 -3.44
N GLU A 101 -1.25 20.01 -4.05
CA GLU A 101 -1.85 18.79 -4.60
C GLU A 101 -1.05 18.23 -5.78
N TYR A 102 -0.49 19.09 -6.64
CA TYR A 102 0.39 18.67 -7.73
C TYR A 102 1.73 18.08 -7.24
N LEU A 103 2.32 18.67 -6.19
CA LEU A 103 3.63 18.24 -5.66
C LEU A 103 3.54 17.09 -4.65
N ASN A 104 2.38 16.86 -4.04
CA ASN A 104 2.17 15.73 -3.13
C ASN A 104 2.21 14.43 -3.94
N GLY A 105 3.35 13.74 -3.92
CA GLY A 105 3.63 12.49 -4.64
C GLY A 105 2.82 11.26 -4.20
N ASN A 106 1.66 11.43 -3.59
CA ASN A 106 0.77 10.32 -3.26
C ASN A 106 -0.07 9.91 -4.48
N ASN A 107 -0.41 8.62 -4.57
CA ASN A 107 -0.98 7.93 -5.73
C ASN A 107 -2.38 8.39 -6.19
N ARG A 108 -2.84 9.59 -5.76
CA ARG A 108 -4.07 10.26 -6.18
C ARG A 108 -3.76 11.44 -7.11
N ARG A 109 -2.95 11.20 -8.15
CA ARG A 109 -2.76 12.21 -9.20
C ARG A 109 -4.08 12.37 -9.96
N VAL A 110 -4.57 13.60 -10.01
CA VAL A 110 -5.79 13.98 -10.75
C VAL A 110 -5.53 14.05 -12.26
N ALA A 111 -4.26 14.09 -12.68
CA ALA A 111 -3.86 13.98 -14.08
C ALA A 111 -2.92 12.79 -14.29
N LYS A 112 -3.29 11.91 -15.23
CA LYS A 112 -2.36 11.02 -15.93
C LYS A 112 -1.70 11.78 -17.06
#